data_AF-A0A1W9N091-F1
#
_entry.id   AF-A0A1W9N091-F1
#
_cell.length_a   1.000
_cell.length_b   1.000
_cell.length_c   1.000
_cell.angle_alpha   90.00
_cell.angle_beta   90.00
_cell.angle_gamma   90.00
#
_symmetry.space_group_name_H-M   'P 1'
#
loop_
_entity.id
_entity.type
_entity.pdbx_description
1 polymer ?
#
loop_
_entity_poly.entity_id
_entity_poly.type
_entity_poly.pdbx_seq_one_letter_code
_entity_poly.pdbx_strand_id
1 'polypeptide(L)'
;MKTIELTGCYLTVEELLGIADKQTVILHKSGKKGFVVAPIDEFDLEVGLLQNNKEFMAYLDDISGEKATITLEEVEKRLGL
;
A
#
# COMPACT_ATOMS: atom_id res chain seq x y z
N MET A 1 -14.00 -5.61 8.87
CA MET A 1 -13.62 -4.29 9.44
C MET A 1 -14.23 -4.15 10.81
N LYS A 2 -13.49 -3.64 11.79
CA LYS A 2 -13.95 -3.50 13.18
C LYS A 2 -13.70 -2.09 13.70
N THR A 3 -14.69 -1.45 14.31
CA THR A 3 -14.54 -0.12 14.93
C THR A 3 -14.41 -0.24 16.44
N ILE A 4 -13.43 0.45 17.03
CA ILE A 4 -13.17 0.47 18.47
C ILE A 4 -13.19 1.92 18.95
N GLU A 5 -14.01 2.21 19.96
CA GLU A 5 -14.07 3.51 20.61
C GLU A 5 -13.14 3.53 21.82
N LEU A 6 -12.16 4.45 21.83
CA LEU A 6 -11.10 4.55 22.83
C LEU A 6 -11.55 5.19 24.16
N THR A 7 -12.84 5.49 24.34
CA THR A 7 -13.35 6.15 25.56
C THR A 7 -13.60 5.21 26.73
N GLY A 8 -13.71 3.89 26.49
CA GLY A 8 -14.07 2.93 27.52
C GLY A 8 -13.25 1.64 27.54
N CYS A 9 -12.24 1.52 26.67
CA CYS A 9 -11.43 0.30 26.55
C CYS A 9 -9.94 0.67 26.46
N TYR A 10 -9.14 0.10 27.36
CA TYR A 10 -7.68 0.20 27.32
C TYR A 10 -7.16 -1.07 26.66
N LEU A 11 -6.90 -1.00 25.35
CA LEU A 11 -6.19 -2.05 24.62
C LEU A 11 -4.71 -1.73 24.62
N THR A 12 -3.90 -2.75 24.86
CA THR A 12 -2.46 -2.69 24.56
C THR A 12 -2.26 -2.64 23.04
N VAL A 13 -1.08 -2.16 22.62
CA VAL A 13 -0.71 -2.16 21.20
C VAL A 13 -0.70 -3.58 20.65
N GLU A 14 -0.23 -4.56 21.43
CA GLU A 14 -0.16 -5.96 21.01
C GLU A 14 -1.54 -6.56 20.74
N GLU A 15 -2.52 -6.33 21.62
CA GLU A 15 -3.90 -6.75 21.40
C GLU A 15 -4.53 -6.10 20.17
N LEU A 16 -4.24 -4.80 19.96
CA LEU A 16 -4.71 -4.07 18.79
C LEU A 16 -4.13 -4.65 17.49
N LEU A 17 -2.83 -4.96 17.46
CA LEU A 17 -2.16 -5.57 16.31
C LEU A 17 -2.69 -6.99 16.05
N GLY A 18 -2.94 -7.79 17.09
CA GLY A 18 -3.52 -9.12 16.93
C GLY A 18 -4.94 -9.10 16.34
N ILE A 19 -5.70 -8.01 16.53
CA ILE A 19 -6.99 -7.80 15.85
C ILE A 19 -6.75 -7.33 14.42
N ALA A 20 -5.82 -6.40 14.20
CA ALA A 20 -5.50 -5.83 12.91
C ALA A 20 -5.01 -6.88 11.89
N ASP A 21 -4.25 -7.88 12.35
CA ASP A 21 -3.75 -9.00 11.55
C ASP A 21 -4.87 -9.80 10.86
N LYS A 22 -6.06 -9.84 11.47
CA LYS A 22 -7.22 -10.58 10.93
C LYS A 22 -8.18 -9.68 10.14
N GLN A 23 -8.18 -8.38 10.43
CA GLN A 23 -9.08 -7.42 9.80
C GLN A 23 -8.68 -5.98 10.10
N THR A 24 -8.95 -5.07 9.18
CA THR A 24 -8.80 -3.62 9.40
C THR A 24 -9.57 -3.14 10.63
N VAL A 25 -8.87 -2.40 11.50
CA VAL A 25 -9.42 -1.77 12.71
C VAL A 25 -9.53 -0.27 12.51
N ILE A 26 -10.68 0.30 12.86
CA ILE A 26 -10.89 1.76 12.92
C ILE A 26 -10.95 2.17 14.39
N LEU A 27 -10.04 3.04 14.81
CA LEU A 27 -10.00 3.59 16.16
C LEU A 27 -10.66 4.97 16.17
N HIS A 28 -11.70 5.14 16.98
CA HIS A 28 -12.32 6.44 17.21
C HIS A 28 -12.01 6.95 18.61
N LYS A 29 -11.70 8.24 18.69
CA LYS A 29 -11.57 8.95 19.98
C LYS A 29 -12.62 10.06 20.05
N SER A 30 -13.69 9.79 20.79
CA SER A 30 -14.76 10.71 21.18
C SER A 30 -15.24 11.61 20.04
N GLY A 31 -15.48 11.03 18.87
CA GLY A 31 -16.06 11.73 17.72
C GLY A 31 -15.19 12.82 17.07
N LYS A 32 -13.89 12.91 17.40
CA LYS A 32 -13.01 13.97 16.86
C LYS A 32 -12.21 13.54 15.63
N LYS A 33 -11.55 12.38 15.69
CA LYS A 33 -10.76 11.80 14.59
C LYS A 33 -10.79 10.28 14.64
N GLY A 34 -10.95 9.67 13.47
CA GLY A 34 -10.77 8.24 13.26
C GLY A 34 -9.35 7.95 12.78
N PHE A 35 -8.77 6.86 13.27
CA PHE A 35 -7.50 6.31 12.81
C PHE A 35 -7.76 4.91 12.26
N VAL A 36 -6.96 4.49 11.28
CA VAL A 36 -7.03 3.13 10.74
C VAL A 36 -5.76 2.40 11.14
N VAL A 37 -5.93 1.15 11.60
CA VAL A 37 -4.86 0.22 11.89
C VAL A 37 -5.09 -1.00 11.01
N ALA A 38 -4.14 -1.25 10.13
CA ALA A 38 -4.10 -2.40 9.24
C ALA A 38 -2.65 -2.86 9.14
N PRO A 39 -2.40 -4.14 8.81
CA PRO A 39 -1.10 -4.57 8.35
C PRO A 39 -0.67 -3.65 7.19
N ILE A 40 0.61 -3.30 7.18
CA ILE A 40 1.18 -2.67 6.00
C ILE A 40 1.19 -3.76 4.93
N ASP A 41 0.54 -3.50 3.80
CA ASP A 41 0.81 -4.30 2.61
C ASP A 41 2.25 -3.98 2.20
N GLU A 42 3.10 -5.01 2.16
CA GLU A 42 4.50 -4.87 1.74
C GLU A 42 4.58 -4.21 0.35
N PHE A 43 3.58 -4.45 -0.50
CA PHE A 43 3.44 -3.81 -1.80
C PHE A 43 3.15 -2.31 -1.69
N ASP A 44 2.22 -1.89 -0.84
CA ASP A 44 1.90 -0.47 -0.64
C ASP A 44 3.10 0.30 -0.06
N LEU A 45 3.87 -0.33 0.83
CA LEU A 45 5.11 0.23 1.36
C LEU A 45 6.16 0.39 0.26
N GLU A 46 6.37 -0.65 -0.56
CA GLU A 46 7.31 -0.63 -1.67
C GLU A 46 6.94 0.45 -2.69
N VAL A 47 5.65 0.56 -3.05
CA VAL A 47 5.14 1.62 -3.92
C VAL A 47 5.43 3.00 -3.31
N GLY A 48 5.16 3.19 -2.03
CA GLY A 48 5.47 4.45 -1.33
C GLY A 48 6.95 4.78 -1.33
N LEU A 49 7.83 3.79 -1.17
CA LEU A 49 9.28 3.97 -1.21
C LEU A 49 9.77 4.31 -2.64
N LEU A 50 9.27 3.60 -3.65
CA LEU A 50 9.62 3.83 -5.06
C LEU A 50 9.16 5.20 -5.55
N GLN A 51 7.98 5.66 -5.16
CA GLN A 51 7.47 7.00 -5.48
C GLN A 51 8.35 8.13 -4.93
N ASN A 52 9.02 7.89 -3.79
CA ASN A 52 9.94 8.86 -3.19
C ASN A 52 11.38 8.73 -3.72
N ASN A 53 11.69 7.71 -4.53
CA ASN A 53 12.98 7.55 -5.16
C ASN A 53 13.05 8.39 -6.45
N LYS A 54 13.75 9.52 -6.37
CA LYS A 54 13.89 10.47 -7.50
C LYS A 54 14.55 9.87 -8.74
N GLU A 55 15.54 9.00 -8.55
CA GLU A 55 16.25 8.36 -9.66
C GLU A 55 15.33 7.40 -10.41
N PHE A 56 14.58 6.59 -9.66
CA PHE A 56 13.58 5.68 -10.22
C PHE A 56 12.46 6.44 -10.95
N MET A 57 11.91 7.49 -10.34
CA MET A 57 10.86 8.30 -10.98
C MET A 57 11.37 9.01 -12.25
N ALA A 58 12.60 9.52 -12.25
CA ALA A 58 13.20 10.11 -13.44
C ALA A 58 13.39 9.10 -14.57
N TYR A 59 13.77 7.86 -14.24
CA TYR A 59 13.83 6.76 -15.20
C TYR A 59 12.45 6.42 -15.76
N LEU A 60 11.41 6.34 -14.92
CA LEU A 60 10.04 6.11 -15.37
C LEU A 60 9.53 7.22 -16.31
N ASP A 61 9.83 8.48 -16.00
CA ASP A 61 9.47 9.61 -16.85
C ASP A 61 10.15 9.50 -18.23
N ASP A 62 11.43 9.13 -18.27
CA ASP A 62 12.19 8.95 -19.50
C ASP A 62 11.60 7.85 -20.39
N ILE A 63 11.37 6.65 -19.84
CA ILE A 63 10.79 5.52 -20.60
C ILE A 63 9.32 5.77 -20.96
N SER A 64 8.58 6.55 -20.19
CA SER A 64 7.18 6.88 -20.51
C SER A 64 7.07 7.73 -21.78
N GLY A 65 8.13 8.48 -22.11
CA GLY A 65 8.25 9.25 -23.34
C GLY A 65 8.64 8.41 -24.57
N GLU A 66 8.98 7.13 -24.40
CA GLU A 66 9.41 6.27 -25.50
C GLU A 66 8.22 5.94 -26.42
N LYS A 67 8.34 6.35 -27.68
CA LYS A 67 7.30 6.14 -28.71
C LYS A 67 7.45 4.81 -29.44
N ALA A 68 8.55 4.10 -29.20
CA ALA A 68 8.79 2.81 -29.81
C ALA A 68 7.81 1.81 -29.19
N THR A 69 6.93 1.26 -30.03
CA THR A 69 6.01 0.20 -29.64
C THR A 69 6.33 -1.07 -30.40
N ILE A 70 6.13 -2.20 -29.75
CA ILE A 70 6.16 -3.53 -30.35
C ILE A 70 4.82 -4.19 -30.10
N THR A 71 4.37 -5.04 -31.03
CA THR A 71 3.11 -5.77 -30.83
C THR A 71 3.31 -6.87 -29.79
N LEU A 72 2.21 -7.36 -29.23
CA LEU A 72 2.27 -8.47 -28.29
C LEU A 72 2.88 -9.72 -28.97
N GLU A 73 2.55 -9.98 -30.24
CA GLU A 73 3.12 -11.13 -30.97
C GLU A 73 4.65 -11.01 -31.14
N GLU A 74 5.17 -9.80 -31.33
CA GLU A 74 6.61 -9.53 -31.41
C GLU A 74 7.30 -9.77 -30.07
N VAL A 75 6.64 -9.45 -28.95
CA VAL A 75 7.13 -9.73 -27.58
C VAL A 75 7.19 -11.22 -27.32
N GLU A 76 6.10 -11.95 -27.60
CA GLU A 76 5.99 -13.40 -27.39
C GLU A 76 7.10 -14.14 -28.16
N LYS A 77 7.28 -13.78 -29.45
CA LYS A 77 8.34 -14.35 -30.29
C LYS A 77 9.76 -14.09 -29.77
N ARG A 78 10.03 -12.92 -29.18
CA ARG A 78 11.35 -12.58 -28.61
C ARG A 78 11.63 -13.30 -27.30
N LEU A 79 10.60 -13.51 -26.48
CA LEU A 79 10.71 -14.16 -25.17
C LEU A 79 10.56 -15.68 -25.24
N GLY A 80 10.18 -16.24 -26.40
CA GLY A 80 9.95 -17.68 -26.57
C GLY A 80 8.70 -18.16 -25.85
N LEU A 81 7.69 -17.29 -25.75
CA LEU A 81 6.37 -17.56 -25.18
C LEU A 81 5.38 -18.00 -26.25
#